data_AF-A0A9D5ZJI4-F1
#
_entry.id   AF-A0A9D5ZJI4-F1
#
_cell.length_a   1.000
_cell.length_b   1.000
_cell.length_c   1.000
_cell.angle_alpha   90.00
_cell.angle_beta   90.00
_cell.angle_gamma   90.00
#
_symmetry.space_group_name_H-M   'P 1'
#
loop_
_entity.id
_entity.type
_entity.pdbx_description
1 polymer ?
#
loop_
_entity_poly.entity_id
_entity_poly.type
_entity_poly.pdbx_seq_one_letter_code
_entity_poly.pdbx_strand_id
1 'polypeptide(L)'
;MQHRHLNHQTFTLAAIDDVIARGGRNDWAVLRRAALADPSLLEKTWGICRVQVADPYAQRYHFWKLYAEHHIFDRITGMDQPLD
;
A
#
# COMPACT_ATOMS: atom_id res chain seq x y z
N MET A 1 20.57 -13.57 4.08
CA MET A 1 20.00 -12.25 3.69
C MET A 1 18.96 -11.90 4.74
N GLN A 2 19.10 -10.75 5.42
CA GLN A 2 18.30 -10.42 6.59
C GLN A 2 16.86 -10.14 6.16
N HIS A 3 15.94 -11.03 6.57
CA HIS A 3 14.52 -10.71 6.63
C HIS A 3 14.37 -9.57 7.63
N ARG A 4 14.29 -8.34 7.12
CA ARG A 4 13.96 -7.15 7.93
C ARG A 4 12.55 -7.34 8.44
N HIS A 5 12.45 -7.95 9.60
CA HIS A 5 11.29 -7.89 10.47
C HIS A 5 10.79 -6.44 10.45
N LEU A 6 9.52 -6.27 10.13
CA LEU A 6 8.73 -5.06 10.36
C LEU A 6 8.65 -4.81 11.88
N ASN A 7 9.79 -4.60 12.52
CA ASN A 7 9.92 -4.25 13.93
C ASN A 7 9.86 -2.73 13.99
N HIS A 8 8.64 -2.20 14.06
CA HIS A 8 8.34 -0.87 14.61
C HIS A 8 9.19 0.33 14.15
N GLN A 9 9.84 0.26 12.99
CA GLN A 9 10.62 1.35 12.41
C GLN A 9 10.16 1.51 10.98
N THR A 10 9.24 2.46 10.81
CA THR A 10 8.91 3.20 9.59
C THR A 10 8.86 2.37 8.31
N PHE A 11 7.66 2.16 7.77
CA PHE A 11 7.49 1.71 6.38
C PHE A 11 8.25 2.65 5.44
N THR A 12 9.45 2.23 5.04
CA THR A 12 10.23 2.89 4.00
C THR A 12 9.63 2.57 2.64
N LEU A 13 9.91 3.37 1.63
CA LEU A 13 9.41 3.12 0.27
C LEU A 13 9.81 1.72 -0.24
N ALA A 14 11.05 1.31 0.02
CA ALA A 14 11.55 -0.01 -0.36
C ALA A 14 10.83 -1.15 0.37
N ALA A 15 10.45 -0.96 1.64
CA ALA A 15 9.71 -1.98 2.38
C ALA A 15 8.27 -2.12 1.87
N ILE A 16 7.62 -1.02 1.49
CA ILE A 16 6.28 -1.05 0.89
C ILE A 16 6.33 -1.75 -0.46
N ASP A 17 7.29 -1.37 -1.31
CA ASP A 17 7.49 -1.97 -2.64
C ASP A 17 7.72 -3.49 -2.54
N ASP A 18 8.61 -3.92 -1.63
CA ASP A 18 8.93 -5.33 -1.39
C ASP A 18 7.72 -6.14 -0.87
N VAL A 19 6.88 -5.55 0.00
CA VAL A 19 5.62 -6.19 0.45
C VAL A 19 4.63 -6.37 -0.72
N ILE A 20 4.48 -5.36 -1.57
CA ILE A 20 3.60 -5.43 -2.74
C ILE A 20 4.12 -6.47 -3.74
N ALA A 21 5.43 -6.43 -4.02
CA ALA A 21 6.10 -7.35 -4.94
C ALA A 21 6.00 -8.80 -4.47
N ARG A 22 6.18 -9.10 -3.18
CA ARG A 22 6.10 -10.47 -2.64
C ARG A 22 4.70 -11.06 -2.70
N GLY A 23 3.65 -10.27 -2.54
CA GLY A 23 2.27 -10.76 -2.62
C GLY A 23 1.81 -11.62 -1.43
N GLY A 24 2.49 -11.55 -0.29
CA GLY A 24 2.17 -12.36 0.89
C GLY A 24 0.91 -11.87 1.61
N ARG A 25 -0.07 -12.75 1.86
CA ARG A 25 -1.36 -12.39 2.50
C ARG A 25 -1.17 -11.70 3.87
N ASN A 26 -0.24 -12.20 4.69
CA ASN A 26 0.05 -11.60 6.00
C ASN A 26 0.73 -10.24 5.87
N ASP A 27 1.71 -10.11 4.97
CA ASP A 27 2.39 -8.84 4.72
C ASP A 27 1.41 -7.78 4.21
N TRP A 28 0.48 -8.17 3.33
CA TRP A 28 -0.58 -7.30 2.83
C TRP A 28 -1.55 -6.87 3.93
N ALA A 29 -1.94 -7.78 4.84
CA ALA A 29 -2.78 -7.43 5.98
C ALA A 29 -2.09 -6.43 6.92
N VAL A 30 -0.77 -6.58 7.13
CA VAL A 30 0.02 -5.65 7.94
C VAL A 30 0.14 -4.28 7.27
N LEU A 31 0.45 -4.24 5.96
CA LEU A 31 0.49 -3.00 5.19
C LEU A 31 -0.88 -2.30 5.18
N ARG A 32 -1.96 -3.04 4.98
CA ARG A 32 -3.34 -2.51 5.01
C ARG A 32 -3.64 -1.85 6.35
N ARG A 33 -3.38 -2.56 7.46
CA ARG A 33 -3.62 -2.04 8.81
C ARG A 33 -2.82 -0.77 9.08
N ALA A 34 -1.56 -0.74 8.67
CA ALA A 34 -0.71 0.44 8.83
C ALA A 34 -1.21 1.61 7.97
N ALA A 35 -1.58 1.36 6.72
CA ALA A 35 -2.07 2.38 5.79
C ALA A 35 -3.39 3.03 6.23
N LEU A 36 -4.29 2.25 6.85
CA LEU A 36 -5.52 2.79 7.44
C LEU A 36 -5.25 3.64 8.70
N ALA A 37 -4.22 3.29 9.47
CA ALA A 37 -3.83 4.02 10.68
C ALA A 37 -3.03 5.29 10.40
N ASP A 38 -2.25 5.32 9.30
CA ASP A 38 -1.41 6.45 8.89
C ASP A 38 -1.63 6.78 7.40
N PRO A 39 -2.38 7.86 7.07
CA PRO A 39 -2.60 8.28 5.69
C PRO A 39 -1.33 8.59 4.91
N SER A 40 -0.22 8.97 5.55
CA SER A 40 1.04 9.19 4.84
C SER A 40 1.55 7.91 4.16
N LEU A 41 1.14 6.73 4.66
CA LEU A 41 1.46 5.45 4.05
C LEU A 41 0.58 5.16 2.82
N LEU A 42 -0.66 5.64 2.78
CA LEU A 42 -1.50 5.56 1.58
C LEU A 42 -0.88 6.37 0.45
N GLU A 43 -0.42 7.59 0.73
CA GLU A 43 0.23 8.45 -0.26
C GLU A 43 1.53 7.85 -0.79
N LYS A 44 2.37 7.29 0.09
CA LYS A 44 3.60 6.57 -0.30
C LYS A 44 3.30 5.35 -1.15
N THR A 45 2.30 4.56 -0.75
CA THR A 45 1.86 3.36 -1.50
C THR A 45 1.38 3.74 -2.89
N TRP A 46 0.55 4.79 -3.00
CA TRP A 46 0.12 5.32 -4.29
C TRP A 46 1.30 5.78 -5.15
N GLY A 47 2.25 6.52 -4.58
CA GLY A 47 3.45 6.99 -5.28
C GLY A 47 4.28 5.84 -5.88
N ILE A 48 4.48 4.76 -5.12
CA ILE A 48 5.17 3.55 -5.58
C ILE A 48 4.38 2.84 -6.68
N CYS A 49 3.06 2.72 -6.52
CA CYS A 49 2.27 1.97 -7.51
C CYS A 49 2.08 2.73 -8.81
N ARG A 50 2.06 4.08 -8.78
CA ARG A 50 1.87 4.90 -9.98
C ARG A 50 3.01 4.73 -11.00
N VAL A 51 4.24 4.47 -10.56
CA VAL A 51 5.36 4.22 -11.49
C VAL A 51 5.25 2.87 -12.21
N GLN A 52 4.46 1.94 -11.68
CA GLN A 52 4.26 0.61 -12.28
C GLN A 52 3.06 0.55 -13.24
N VAL A 53 2.42 1.69 -13.55
CA VAL A 53 1.18 1.72 -14.34
C VAL A 53 1.37 1.27 -15.80
N ALA A 54 2.60 1.33 -16.31
CA ALA A 54 2.94 0.94 -17.68
C ALA A 54 3.10 -0.58 -17.85
N ASP A 55 3.27 -1.34 -16.76
CA ASP A 55 3.38 -2.80 -16.81
C ASP A 55 1.99 -3.43 -16.59
N PRO A 56 1.33 -3.97 -17.64
CA PRO A 56 0.02 -4.62 -17.50
C PRO A 56 0.08 -5.91 -16.65
N TYR A 57 1.27 -6.49 -16.43
CA TYR A 57 1.45 -7.69 -15.62
C TYR A 57 1.71 -7.38 -14.14
N ALA A 58 1.89 -6.11 -13.78
CA ALA A 58 2.05 -5.64 -12.40
C ALA A 58 0.71 -5.57 -11.63
N GLN A 59 -0.14 -6.60 -11.73
CA GLN A 59 -1.50 -6.65 -11.15
C GLN A 59 -1.56 -6.25 -9.67
N ARG A 60 -0.54 -6.63 -8.89
CA ARG A 60 -0.43 -6.29 -7.46
C ARG A 60 -0.30 -4.78 -7.25
N TYR A 61 0.48 -4.10 -8.09
CA TYR A 61 0.64 -2.66 -8.03
C TYR A 61 -0.62 -1.94 -8.51
N HIS A 62 -1.31 -2.47 -9.53
CA HIS A 62 -2.61 -1.94 -9.95
C HIS A 62 -3.64 -2.01 -8.82
N PHE A 63 -3.70 -3.15 -8.12
CA PHE A 63 -4.57 -3.31 -6.95
C PHE A 63 -4.26 -2.29 -5.85
N TRP A 64 -3.00 -2.18 -5.43
CA TRP A 64 -2.60 -1.26 -4.36
C TRP A 64 -2.71 0.21 -4.75
N LYS A 65 -2.55 0.54 -6.04
CA LYS A 65 -2.83 1.88 -6.59
C LYS A 65 -4.30 2.24 -6.38
N LEU A 66 -5.22 1.40 -6.86
CA LEU A 66 -6.66 1.64 -6.76
C LEU A 66 -7.11 1.70 -5.30
N TYR A 67 -6.59 0.80 -4.47
CA TYR A 67 -6.84 0.80 -3.03
C TYR A 67 -6.43 2.14 -2.39
N ALA A 68 -5.23 2.62 -2.67
CA ALA A 68 -4.75 3.88 -2.12
C ALA A 68 -5.53 5.09 -2.66
N GLU A 69 -5.85 5.11 -3.96
CA GLU A 69 -6.65 6.17 -4.58
C GLU A 69 -8.04 6.29 -3.95
N HIS A 70 -8.72 5.16 -3.73
CA HIS A 70 -10.03 5.12 -3.10
C HIS A 70 -9.99 5.76 -1.70
N HIS A 71 -9.07 5.31 -0.83
CA HIS A 71 -9.01 5.81 0.54
C HIS A 71 -8.51 7.26 0.63
N ILE A 72 -7.64 7.71 -0.29
CA ILE A 72 -7.25 9.12 -0.36
C ILE A 72 -8.45 9.98 -0.78
N PHE A 73 -9.20 9.52 -1.78
CA PHE A 73 -10.39 10.21 -2.28
C PHE A 73 -11.50 10.30 -1.23
N ASP A 74 -11.79 9.20 -0.53
CA ASP A 74 -12.78 9.15 0.55
C ASP A 74 -12.47 10.16 1.65
N ARG A 75 -11.19 10.32 1.99
CA ARG A 75 -10.75 11.31 2.99
C ARG A 75 -10.90 12.74 2.52
N ILE A 76 -10.70 13.00 1.22
CA ILE A 76 -10.87 14.34 0.64
C ILE A 76 -12.36 14.69 0.54
N THR A 77 -13.20 13.70 0.26
CA THR A 77 -14.64 13.91 0.00
C THR A 77 -15.53 13.67 1.22
N GLY A 78 -15.01 13.08 2.30
CA GLY A 78 -15.76 12.76 3.52
C GLY A 78 -16.64 11.51 3.42
N MET A 79 -16.49 10.69 2.37
CA MET A 79 -17.22 9.43 2.18
C MET A 79 -16.42 8.25 2.77
N ASP A 80 -16.39 8.13 4.10
CA ASP A 80 -15.75 6.97 4.76
C ASP A 80 -16.71 5.76 4.68
N GLN A 81 -16.66 5.00 3.58
CA GLN A 81 -17.38 3.73 3.41
C GLN A 81 -16.39 2.57 3.60
N PRO A 82 -16.65 1.61 4.51
CA PRO A 82 -15.78 0.47 4.68
C PRO A 82 -15.86 -0.45 3.45
N LEU A 83 -14.71 -0.74 2.84
CA LEU A 83 -14.57 -1.86 1.91
C LEU A 83 -14.52 -3.15 2.74
N ASP A 84 -15.69 -3.81 2.82
CA ASP A 84 -15.90 -5.15 3.40
C ASP A 84 -15.11 -6.25 2.65
#